data_AF-A0A7H8IIP9-F1
#
_entry.id   AF-A0A7H8IIP9-F1
#
_cell.length_a   1.000
_cell.length_b   1.000
_cell.length_c   1.000
_cell.angle_alpha   90.00
_cell.angle_beta   90.00
_cell.angle_gamma   90.00
#
_symmetry.space_group_name_H-M   'P 1'
#
loop_
_entity.id
_entity.type
_entity.pdbx_description
1 polymer ?
#
loop_
_entity_poly.entity_id
_entity_poly.type
_entity_poly.pdbx_seq_one_letter_code
_entity_poly.pdbx_strand_id
1 'polypeptide(L)'
;MNSLPPSNDRAALVMAAHELRSALQQAGINGPCPAIGLHGPLIGLSTVTSAEAVELARLIRKGMRETFKVARRLRRGFLAHDLDVPDLKVDSGRIMLGEVSVPTAARLAILLGAPRDEVEAGADARECAARWAHQVRVRDLLSDAYKAVTGCLLVDLYAHPDCIRCNQEPAIQLGTIDIDPAQRLLATLRGTVP
;
A
#
# COMPACT_ATOMS: atom_id res chain seq x y z
N MET A 1 -19.73 28.20 2.60
CA MET A 1 -20.85 27.48 1.95
C MET A 1 -20.57 26.00 2.11
N ASN A 2 -21.25 25.37 3.08
CA ASN A 2 -20.99 24.00 3.50
C ASN A 2 -21.88 23.06 2.69
N SER A 3 -21.32 22.40 1.69
CA SER A 3 -22.00 21.32 0.99
C SER A 3 -22.13 20.14 1.95
N LEU A 4 -23.36 19.86 2.37
CA LEU A 4 -23.71 18.57 3.00
C LEU A 4 -23.28 17.45 2.04
N PRO A 5 -22.67 16.36 2.53
CA PRO A 5 -22.40 15.20 1.69
C PRO A 5 -23.73 14.69 1.09
N PRO A 6 -23.74 14.20 -0.14
CA PRO A 6 -24.95 13.69 -0.78
C PRO A 6 -25.61 12.62 0.10
N SER A 7 -26.95 12.56 0.11
CA SER A 7 -27.75 11.76 1.04
C SER A 7 -27.35 10.27 1.13
N ASN A 8 -26.78 9.72 0.05
CA ASN A 8 -26.28 8.35 0.00
C ASN A 8 -25.04 8.11 0.87
N ASP A 9 -24.13 9.08 0.97
CA ASP A 9 -22.89 8.94 1.75
C ASP A 9 -23.20 8.93 3.25
N ARG A 10 -24.20 9.72 3.67
CA ARG A 10 -24.62 9.76 5.07
C ARG A 10 -25.29 8.45 5.50
N ALA A 11 -26.09 7.84 4.64
CA ALA A 11 -26.71 6.55 4.92
C ALA A 11 -25.65 5.45 5.08
N ALA A 12 -24.64 5.43 4.19
CA ALA A 12 -23.52 4.50 4.28
C ALA A 12 -22.72 4.67 5.57
N LEU A 13 -22.46 5.92 6.01
CA LEU A 13 -21.77 6.21 7.27
C LEU A 13 -22.55 5.73 8.50
N VAL A 14 -23.88 5.89 8.50
CA VAL A 14 -24.73 5.39 9.59
C VAL A 14 -24.69 3.86 9.65
N MET A 15 -24.77 3.19 8.49
CA MET A 15 -24.66 1.73 8.42
C MET A 15 -23.31 1.24 8.91
N ALA A 16 -22.21 1.85 8.47
CA ALA A 16 -20.86 1.49 8.91
C ALA A 16 -20.67 1.72 10.43
N ALA A 17 -21.21 2.81 10.98
CA ALA A 17 -21.15 3.07 12.42
C ALA A 17 -21.96 2.02 13.22
N HIS A 18 -23.12 1.63 12.71
CA HIS A 18 -23.94 0.58 13.32
C HIS A 18 -23.25 -0.79 13.27
N GLU A 19 -22.67 -1.15 12.12
CA GLU A 19 -21.92 -2.40 11.95
C GLU A 19 -20.70 -2.46 12.88
N LEU A 20 -19.92 -1.38 12.97
CA LEU A 20 -18.80 -1.28 13.90
C LEU A 20 -19.25 -1.42 15.36
N ARG A 21 -20.37 -0.77 15.73
CA ARG A 21 -20.94 -0.90 17.08
C ARG A 21 -21.34 -2.34 17.38
N SER A 22 -22.00 -3.01 16.43
CA SER A 22 -22.42 -4.41 16.59
C SER A 22 -21.21 -5.32 16.77
N ALA A 23 -20.16 -5.16 15.97
CA ALA A 23 -18.93 -5.95 16.07
C ALA A 23 -18.22 -5.75 17.43
N LEU A 24 -18.14 -4.51 17.92
CA LEU A 24 -17.57 -4.20 19.24
C LEU A 24 -18.35 -4.88 20.37
N GLN A 25 -19.69 -4.78 20.33
CA GLN A 25 -20.56 -5.42 21.33
C GLN A 25 -20.42 -6.95 21.31
N GLN A 26 -20.38 -7.57 20.12
CA GLN A 26 -20.15 -9.02 19.98
C GLN A 26 -18.78 -9.45 20.50
N ALA A 27 -17.78 -8.56 20.44
CA ALA A 27 -16.46 -8.79 20.99
C ALA A 27 -16.34 -8.46 22.50
N GLY A 28 -17.44 -8.06 23.15
CA GLY A 28 -17.47 -7.69 24.57
C GLY A 28 -16.95 -6.29 24.89
N ILE A 29 -16.73 -5.45 23.88
CA ILE A 29 -16.28 -4.06 24.01
C ILE A 29 -17.50 -3.14 23.98
N ASN A 30 -17.95 -2.67 25.14
CA ASN A 30 -19.25 -1.99 25.29
C ASN A 30 -19.16 -0.47 25.49
N GLY A 31 -18.01 0.09 25.85
CA GLY A 31 -17.83 1.52 26.11
C GLY A 31 -17.68 2.41 24.87
N PRO A 32 -16.97 2.01 23.80
CA PRO A 32 -16.83 2.84 22.61
C PRO A 32 -18.16 2.98 21.88
N CYS A 33 -18.58 4.22 21.64
CA CYS A 33 -19.72 4.53 20.79
C CYS A 33 -19.21 5.12 19.48
N PRO A 34 -19.31 4.39 18.36
CA PRO A 34 -18.98 4.94 17.04
C PRO A 34 -19.87 6.16 16.75
N ALA A 35 -19.25 7.31 16.53
CA ALA A 35 -19.91 8.56 16.24
C ALA A 35 -19.44 9.10 14.89
N ILE A 36 -20.39 9.55 14.07
CA ILE A 36 -20.07 10.22 12.80
C ILE A 36 -19.50 11.60 13.12
N GLY A 37 -18.32 11.88 12.60
CA GLY A 37 -17.62 13.14 12.78
C GLY A 37 -18.41 14.31 12.21
N LEU A 38 -18.28 15.48 12.85
CA LEU A 38 -18.93 16.72 12.41
C LEU A 38 -18.33 17.27 11.09
N HIS A 39 -17.12 16.83 10.73
CA HIS A 39 -16.38 17.32 9.57
C HIS A 39 -15.88 16.14 8.71
N GLY A 40 -16.70 15.73 7.75
CA GLY A 40 -16.33 14.74 6.74
C GLY A 40 -16.76 13.30 7.04
N PRO A 41 -16.43 12.34 6.15
CA PRO A 41 -16.89 10.96 6.21
C PRO A 41 -16.08 10.12 7.20
N LEU A 42 -16.00 10.57 8.45
CA LEU A 42 -15.20 9.92 9.49
C LEU A 42 -16.11 9.32 10.56
N ILE A 43 -15.75 8.13 11.04
CA ILE A 43 -16.35 7.52 12.22
C ILE A 43 -15.29 7.51 13.31
N GLY A 44 -15.50 8.31 14.35
CA GLY A 44 -14.66 8.32 15.53
C GLY A 44 -15.18 7.35 16.58
N LEU A 45 -14.27 6.75 17.35
CA LEU A 45 -14.63 6.09 18.61
C LEU A 45 -14.46 7.12 19.73
N SER A 46 -15.58 7.59 20.30
CA SER A 46 -15.53 8.40 21.52
C SER A 46 -15.43 7.49 22.75
N THR A 47 -14.87 8.04 23.84
CA THR A 47 -14.87 7.43 25.18
C THR A 47 -14.29 6.01 25.28
N VAL A 48 -13.18 5.75 24.58
CA VAL A 48 -12.45 4.47 24.69
C VAL A 48 -11.58 4.48 25.94
N THR A 49 -11.81 3.56 26.86
CA THR A 49 -10.92 3.37 28.03
C THR A 49 -9.60 2.72 27.61
N SER A 50 -8.55 2.81 28.44
CA SER A 50 -7.26 2.17 28.15
C SER A 50 -7.39 0.64 27.97
N ALA A 51 -8.22 -0.02 28.79
CA ALA A 51 -8.47 -1.45 28.69
C ALA A 51 -9.15 -1.82 27.36
N GLU A 52 -10.16 -1.06 26.95
CA GLU A 52 -10.86 -1.29 25.68
C GLU A 52 -9.97 -1.01 24.47
N ALA A 53 -9.11 0.02 24.55
CA ALA A 53 -8.13 0.30 23.49
C ALA A 53 -7.14 -0.85 23.31
N VAL A 54 -6.66 -1.44 24.41
CA VAL A 54 -5.78 -2.62 24.38
C VAL A 54 -6.49 -3.82 23.77
N GLU A 55 -7.74 -4.06 24.16
CA GLU A 55 -8.52 -5.20 23.66
C GLU A 55 -8.87 -5.03 22.17
N LEU A 56 -9.27 -3.83 21.75
CA LEU A 56 -9.47 -3.50 20.34
C LEU A 56 -8.19 -3.73 19.52
N ALA A 57 -7.06 -3.23 20.02
CA ALA A 57 -5.76 -3.44 19.35
C ALA A 57 -5.39 -4.93 19.28
N ARG A 58 -5.76 -5.74 20.29
CA ARG A 58 -5.56 -7.19 20.29
C ARG A 58 -6.43 -7.87 19.24
N LEU A 59 -7.70 -7.49 19.12
CA LEU A 59 -8.63 -8.03 18.12
C LEU A 59 -8.20 -7.68 16.70
N ILE A 60 -7.80 -6.44 16.44
CA ILE A 60 -7.26 -6.01 15.14
C ILE A 60 -6.02 -6.82 14.80
N ARG A 61 -5.06 -6.94 15.73
CA ARG A 61 -3.85 -7.77 15.53
C ARG A 61 -4.17 -9.24 15.28
N LYS A 62 -5.21 -9.78 15.95
CA LYS A 62 -5.66 -11.15 15.75
C LYS A 62 -6.31 -11.33 14.37
N GLY A 63 -7.21 -10.44 13.97
CA GLY A 63 -7.93 -10.50 12.69
C GLY A 63 -6.99 -10.31 11.49
N MET A 64 -6.01 -9.41 11.60
CA MET A 64 -5.06 -9.10 10.53
C MET A 64 -3.76 -9.89 10.61
N ARG A 65 -3.70 -10.94 11.43
CA ARG A 65 -2.47 -11.68 11.74
C ARG A 65 -1.75 -12.15 10.48
N GLU A 66 -2.49 -12.73 9.53
CA GLU A 66 -1.90 -13.24 8.29
C GLU A 66 -1.43 -12.11 7.38
N THR A 67 -2.19 -11.01 7.24
CA THR A 67 -1.75 -9.83 6.47
C THR A 67 -0.46 -9.25 7.04
N PHE A 68 -0.35 -9.07 8.36
CA PHE A 68 0.88 -8.59 9.00
C PHE A 68 2.05 -9.55 8.81
N LYS A 69 1.80 -10.86 8.88
CA LYS A 69 2.82 -11.88 8.64
C LYS A 69 3.35 -11.84 7.21
N VAL A 70 2.46 -11.69 6.22
CA VAL A 70 2.84 -11.57 4.81
C VAL A 70 3.59 -10.27 4.56
N ALA A 71 3.09 -9.13 5.05
CA ALA A 71 3.78 -7.84 4.96
C ALA A 71 5.21 -7.90 5.54
N ARG A 72 5.38 -8.50 6.73
CA ARG A 72 6.72 -8.68 7.35
C ARG A 72 7.61 -9.63 6.56
N ARG A 73 7.05 -10.63 5.88
CA ARG A 73 7.83 -11.52 5.00
C ARG A 73 8.25 -10.81 3.72
N LEU A 74 7.36 -10.01 3.12
CA LEU A 74 7.69 -9.18 1.96
C LEU A 74 8.78 -8.16 2.27
N ARG A 75 8.65 -7.42 3.38
CA ARG A 75 9.69 -6.47 3.81
C ARG A 75 11.06 -7.15 3.93
N ARG A 76 11.10 -8.35 4.53
CA ARG A 76 12.35 -9.14 4.61
C ARG A 76 12.83 -9.64 3.25
N GLY A 77 11.92 -10.01 2.35
CA GLY A 77 12.25 -10.42 0.99
C GLY A 77 12.87 -9.27 0.19
N PHE A 78 12.27 -8.08 0.23
CA PHE A 78 12.83 -6.89 -0.38
C PHE A 78 14.21 -6.53 0.18
N LEU A 79 14.35 -6.51 1.51
CA LEU A 79 15.64 -6.24 2.16
C LEU A 79 16.72 -7.28 1.82
N ALA A 80 16.36 -8.54 1.61
CA ALA A 80 17.33 -9.57 1.21
C ALA A 80 17.88 -9.37 -0.22
N HIS A 81 17.20 -8.55 -1.02
CA HIS A 81 17.58 -8.16 -2.38
C HIS A 81 18.06 -6.70 -2.45
N ASP A 82 18.40 -6.09 -1.30
CA ASP A 82 18.78 -4.68 -1.18
C ASP A 82 17.76 -3.69 -1.78
N LEU A 83 16.48 -4.07 -1.76
CA LEU A 83 15.38 -3.21 -2.19
C LEU A 83 14.85 -2.44 -0.98
N ASP A 84 15.09 -1.13 -0.96
CA ASP A 84 14.54 -0.26 0.07
C ASP A 84 13.08 0.10 -0.25
N VAL A 85 12.18 -0.32 0.65
CA VAL A 85 10.74 -0.09 0.55
C VAL A 85 10.25 0.43 1.91
N PRO A 86 10.52 1.71 2.22
CA PRO A 86 10.35 2.25 3.58
C PRO A 86 8.88 2.25 4.02
N ASP A 87 7.98 2.56 3.09
CA ASP A 87 6.55 2.80 3.34
C ASP A 87 5.67 1.55 3.31
N LEU A 88 6.27 0.35 3.26
CA LEU A 88 5.53 -0.90 3.25
C LEU A 88 4.72 -1.04 4.54
N LYS A 89 3.40 -0.92 4.45
CA LYS A 89 2.49 -1.02 5.60
C LYS A 89 1.22 -1.77 5.23
N VAL A 90 0.45 -2.14 6.25
CA VAL A 90 -0.89 -2.68 6.04
C VAL A 90 -1.88 -1.53 6.14
N ASP A 91 -2.69 -1.34 5.10
CA ASP A 91 -3.71 -0.32 5.03
C ASP A 91 -5.03 -0.94 4.56
N SER A 92 -6.11 -0.72 5.31
CA SER A 92 -7.46 -1.17 4.97
C SER A 92 -7.55 -2.67 4.59
N GLY A 93 -6.80 -3.53 5.29
CA GLY A 93 -6.76 -4.97 5.03
C GLY A 93 -5.81 -5.42 3.92
N ARG A 94 -5.23 -4.47 3.18
CA ARG A 94 -4.30 -4.69 2.07
C ARG A 94 -2.88 -4.33 2.45
N ILE A 95 -1.92 -4.78 1.65
CA ILE A 95 -0.51 -4.42 1.82
C ILE A 95 -0.23 -3.26 0.88
N MET A 96 0.03 -2.09 1.42
CA MET A 96 0.52 -0.94 0.67
C MET A 96 2.03 -1.06 0.56
N LEU A 97 2.54 -1.13 -0.67
CA LEU A 97 3.98 -1.24 -0.93
C LEU A 97 4.67 0.13 -0.77
N GLY A 98 3.96 1.22 -1.04
CA GLY A 98 4.46 2.58 -0.86
C GLY A 98 5.30 3.08 -2.03
N GLU A 99 6.07 4.14 -1.79
CA GLU A 99 6.94 4.75 -2.78
C GLU A 99 8.35 4.13 -2.72
N VAL A 100 8.97 3.99 -3.90
CA VAL A 100 10.36 3.56 -4.04
C VAL A 100 11.10 4.43 -5.04
N SER A 101 12.42 4.51 -4.92
CA SER A 101 13.26 5.18 -5.90
C SER A 101 13.18 4.51 -7.28
N VAL A 102 13.42 5.26 -8.36
CA VAL A 102 13.48 4.68 -9.72
C VAL A 102 14.51 3.54 -9.83
N PRO A 103 15.74 3.65 -9.27
CA PRO A 103 16.68 2.53 -9.24
C PRO A 103 16.16 1.29 -8.50
N THR A 104 15.44 1.48 -7.38
CA THR A 104 14.83 0.35 -6.65
C THR A 104 13.74 -0.32 -7.47
N ALA A 105 12.87 0.46 -8.12
CA ALA A 105 11.84 -0.07 -9.02
C ALA A 105 12.42 -0.83 -10.21
N ALA A 106 13.50 -0.31 -10.81
CA ALA A 106 14.23 -0.96 -11.90
C ALA A 106 14.79 -2.33 -11.47
N ARG A 107 15.46 -2.39 -10.31
CA ARG A 107 15.96 -3.65 -9.75
C ARG A 107 14.83 -4.64 -9.48
N LEU A 108 13.72 -4.17 -8.92
CA LEU A 108 12.53 -5.00 -8.71
C LEU A 108 11.99 -5.54 -10.02
N ALA A 109 11.88 -4.72 -11.08
CA ALA A 109 11.41 -5.15 -12.39
C ALA A 109 12.31 -6.28 -12.95
N ILE A 110 13.62 -6.11 -12.88
CA ILE A 110 14.60 -7.12 -13.33
C ILE A 110 14.46 -8.42 -12.51
N LEU A 111 14.33 -8.32 -11.19
CA LEU A 111 14.11 -9.49 -10.32
C LEU A 111 12.81 -10.23 -10.64
N LEU A 112 11.81 -9.53 -11.16
CA LEU A 112 10.55 -10.13 -11.61
C LEU A 112 10.59 -10.63 -13.07
N GLY A 113 11.73 -10.51 -13.75
CA GLY A 113 11.95 -11.04 -15.09
C GLY A 113 11.83 -10.02 -16.22
N ALA A 114 11.81 -8.71 -15.93
CA ALA A 114 11.89 -7.69 -16.98
C ALA A 114 13.24 -7.74 -17.71
N PRO A 115 13.29 -7.47 -19.03
CA PRO A 115 14.53 -7.41 -19.78
C PRO A 115 15.47 -6.32 -19.23
N ARG A 116 16.67 -6.72 -18.80
CA ARG A 116 17.64 -5.82 -18.15
C ARG A 116 18.08 -4.67 -19.05
N ASP A 117 18.31 -4.97 -20.32
CA ASP A 117 18.68 -4.01 -21.35
C ASP A 117 17.62 -2.92 -21.54
N GLU A 118 16.34 -3.29 -21.53
CA GLU A 118 15.24 -2.32 -21.62
C GLU A 118 15.07 -1.50 -20.35
N VAL A 119 15.28 -2.10 -19.18
CA VAL A 119 15.19 -1.42 -17.88
C VAL A 119 16.33 -0.43 -17.69
N GLU A 120 17.57 -0.79 -18.03
CA GLU A 120 18.75 0.06 -17.84
C GLU A 120 18.93 1.10 -18.97
N ALA A 121 18.16 1.01 -20.06
CA ALA A 121 18.20 1.97 -21.16
C ALA A 121 17.86 3.40 -20.68
N GLY A 122 18.82 4.31 -20.84
CA GLY A 122 18.68 5.72 -20.48
C GLY A 122 18.76 6.02 -18.98
N ALA A 123 19.26 5.09 -18.16
CA ALA A 123 19.43 5.29 -16.72
C ALA A 123 20.41 6.43 -16.36
N ASP A 124 21.37 6.73 -17.25
CA ASP A 124 22.40 7.77 -17.08
C ASP A 124 22.04 9.10 -17.76
N ALA A 125 20.82 9.22 -18.30
CA ALA A 125 20.38 10.40 -19.01
C ALA A 125 20.38 11.63 -18.10
N ARG A 126 21.05 12.70 -18.55
CA ARG A 126 21.12 13.98 -17.81
C ARG A 126 19.92 14.89 -18.09
N GLU A 127 19.30 14.73 -19.25
CA GLU A 127 18.18 15.56 -19.67
C GLU A 127 16.89 15.17 -18.93
N CYS A 128 16.14 16.18 -18.45
CA CYS A 128 14.91 15.96 -17.70
C CYS A 128 13.87 15.12 -18.46
N ALA A 129 13.67 15.39 -19.76
CA ALA A 129 12.72 14.66 -20.59
C ALA A 129 13.12 13.18 -20.74
N ALA A 130 14.41 12.91 -20.88
CA ALA A 130 14.94 11.55 -20.98
C ALA A 130 14.85 10.79 -19.63
N ARG A 131 15.14 11.45 -18.50
CA ARG A 131 14.93 10.87 -17.15
C ARG A 131 13.47 10.49 -16.90
N TRP A 132 12.55 11.38 -17.29
CA TRP A 132 11.12 11.10 -17.20
C TRP A 132 10.72 9.90 -18.08
N ALA A 133 11.18 9.87 -19.33
CA ALA A 133 10.91 8.74 -20.23
C ALA A 133 11.46 7.41 -19.69
N HIS A 134 12.65 7.42 -19.08
CA HIS A 134 13.22 6.26 -18.41
C HIS A 134 12.34 5.82 -17.21
N GLN A 135 11.94 6.75 -16.34
CA GLN A 135 11.07 6.44 -15.21
C GLN A 135 9.72 5.84 -15.63
N VAL A 136 9.08 6.40 -16.65
CA VAL A 136 7.82 5.88 -17.21
C VAL A 136 8.00 4.47 -17.76
N ARG A 137 9.11 4.21 -18.47
CA ARG A 137 9.45 2.88 -18.97
C ARG A 137 9.66 1.88 -17.84
N VAL A 138 10.45 2.23 -16.82
CA VAL A 138 10.68 1.38 -15.64
C VAL A 138 9.36 1.03 -14.95
N ARG A 139 8.46 2.00 -14.80
CA ARG A 139 7.11 1.78 -14.27
C ARG A 139 6.34 0.75 -15.10
N ASP A 140 6.34 0.90 -16.42
CA ASP A 140 5.57 0.01 -17.31
C ASP A 140 6.14 -1.41 -17.31
N LEU A 141 7.46 -1.56 -17.43
CA LEU A 141 8.14 -2.85 -17.34
C LEU A 141 7.92 -3.52 -15.98
N LEU A 142 7.90 -2.75 -14.90
CA LEU A 142 7.58 -3.27 -13.57
C LEU A 142 6.14 -3.76 -13.48
N SER A 143 5.19 -3.00 -14.02
CA SER A 143 3.78 -3.38 -14.08
C SER A 143 3.59 -4.71 -14.82
N ASP A 144 4.24 -4.83 -15.97
CA ASP A 144 4.15 -6.03 -16.82
C ASP A 144 4.82 -7.24 -16.16
N ALA A 145 6.03 -7.08 -15.60
CA ALA A 145 6.72 -8.15 -14.88
C ALA A 145 5.93 -8.60 -13.64
N TYR A 146 5.37 -7.65 -12.89
CA TYR A 146 4.51 -7.95 -11.75
C TYR A 146 3.26 -8.72 -12.18
N LYS A 147 2.61 -8.30 -13.27
CA LYS A 147 1.42 -8.97 -13.81
C LYS A 147 1.74 -10.38 -14.28
N ALA A 148 2.89 -10.58 -14.92
CA ALA A 148 3.34 -11.91 -15.35
C ALA A 148 3.54 -12.85 -14.16
N VAL A 149 4.10 -12.35 -13.06
CA VAL A 149 4.37 -13.13 -11.84
C VAL A 149 3.13 -13.40 -11.00
N THR A 150 2.31 -12.38 -10.78
CA THR A 150 1.19 -12.45 -9.82
C THR A 150 -0.15 -12.75 -10.49
N GLY A 151 -0.28 -12.55 -11.80
CA GLY A 151 -1.53 -12.59 -12.54
C GLY A 151 -2.44 -11.38 -12.29
N CYS A 152 -1.99 -10.38 -11.54
CA CYS A 152 -2.78 -9.21 -11.15
C CYS A 152 -2.07 -7.91 -11.54
N LEU A 153 -2.84 -6.85 -11.75
CA LEU A 153 -2.29 -5.51 -11.97
C LEU A 153 -1.96 -4.85 -10.63
N LEU A 154 -0.88 -4.08 -10.58
CA LEU A 154 -0.65 -3.13 -9.47
C LEU A 154 -1.61 -1.96 -9.65
N VAL A 155 -2.53 -1.80 -8.71
CA VAL A 155 -3.45 -0.67 -8.68
C VAL A 155 -2.73 0.54 -8.12
N ASP A 156 -2.94 1.73 -8.71
CA ASP A 156 -2.33 3.00 -8.30
C ASP A 156 -0.81 3.07 -8.52
N LEU A 157 -0.28 2.33 -9.49
CA LEU A 157 1.11 2.44 -9.92
C LEU A 157 1.34 3.78 -10.64
N TYR A 158 2.10 4.67 -10.01
CA TYR A 158 2.32 6.03 -10.52
C TYR A 158 3.78 6.45 -10.47
N ALA A 159 4.22 7.20 -11.48
CA ALA A 159 5.56 7.78 -11.55
C ALA A 159 5.49 9.25 -11.12
N HIS A 160 6.09 9.57 -9.98
CA HIS A 160 6.18 10.94 -9.47
C HIS A 160 7.33 11.68 -10.18
N PRO A 161 7.05 12.78 -10.91
CA PRO A 161 8.10 13.55 -11.55
C PRO A 161 8.97 14.25 -10.52
N ASP A 162 10.21 14.55 -10.92
CA ASP A 162 11.12 15.41 -10.13
C ASP A 162 10.45 16.76 -9.88
N CYS A 163 10.20 17.08 -8.61
CA CYS A 163 9.42 18.24 -8.21
C CYS A 163 10.33 19.25 -7.52
N ILE A 164 10.83 20.23 -8.30
CA ILE A 164 11.65 21.33 -7.79
C ILE A 164 10.96 22.10 -6.64
N ARG A 165 9.62 22.20 -6.69
CA ARG A 165 8.83 22.90 -5.67
C ARG A 165 8.77 22.16 -4.33
N CYS A 166 8.79 20.84 -4.36
CA CYS A 166 8.64 19.99 -3.18
C CYS A 166 9.93 19.25 -2.80
N ASN A 167 11.01 19.47 -3.55
CA ASN A 167 12.33 18.86 -3.38
C ASN A 167 12.25 17.33 -3.20
N GLN A 168 11.30 16.71 -3.90
CA GLN A 168 11.12 15.27 -3.91
C GLN A 168 11.87 14.69 -5.11
N GLU A 169 12.72 13.71 -4.82
CA GLU A 169 13.37 12.91 -5.84
C GLU A 169 12.33 12.11 -6.65
N PRO A 170 12.62 11.79 -7.92
CA PRO A 170 11.72 10.96 -8.71
C PRO A 170 11.52 9.58 -8.06
N ALA A 171 10.26 9.22 -7.88
CA ALA A 171 9.85 7.98 -7.22
C ALA A 171 8.74 7.27 -8.00
N ILE A 172 8.58 5.96 -7.75
CA ILE A 172 7.50 5.15 -8.28
C ILE A 172 6.67 4.65 -7.10
N GLN A 173 5.40 5.03 -7.07
CA GLN A 173 4.41 4.54 -6.11
C GLN A 173 3.99 3.14 -6.54
N LEU A 174 4.29 2.11 -5.75
CA LEU A 174 4.01 0.70 -6.08
C LEU A 174 2.58 0.24 -5.76
N GLY A 175 1.75 1.14 -5.22
CA GLY A 175 0.33 0.88 -5.00
C GLY A 175 0.00 -0.07 -3.85
N THR A 176 -1.19 -0.69 -3.91
CA THR A 176 -1.69 -1.64 -2.91
C THR A 176 -1.91 -3.03 -3.52
N ILE A 177 -1.67 -4.06 -2.70
CA ILE A 177 -1.81 -5.46 -3.10
C ILE A 177 -2.57 -6.27 -2.04
N ASP A 178 -3.36 -7.23 -2.52
CA ASP A 178 -4.03 -8.22 -1.66
C ASP A 178 -3.04 -9.32 -1.21
N ILE A 179 -3.47 -10.17 -0.28
CA ILE A 179 -2.64 -11.22 0.32
C ILE A 179 -2.16 -12.25 -0.71
N ASP A 180 -3.02 -12.68 -1.65
CA ASP A 180 -2.66 -13.74 -2.60
C ASP A 180 -1.58 -13.28 -3.61
N PRO A 181 -1.71 -12.10 -4.27
CA PRO A 181 -0.62 -11.54 -5.07
C PRO A 181 0.66 -11.32 -4.27
N ALA A 182 0.55 -10.85 -3.03
CA ALA A 182 1.70 -10.67 -2.13
C ALA A 182 2.45 -11.98 -1.84
N GLN A 183 1.73 -13.09 -1.69
CA GLN A 183 2.35 -14.40 -1.50
C GLN A 183 3.05 -14.90 -2.76
N ARG A 184 2.46 -14.68 -3.95
CA ARG A 184 3.09 -15.03 -5.25
C ARG A 184 4.36 -14.22 -5.50
N LEU A 185 4.29 -12.91 -5.22
CA LEU A 185 5.45 -12.02 -5.28
C LEU A 185 6.57 -12.53 -4.36
N LEU A 186 6.23 -12.85 -3.11
CA LEU A 186 7.19 -13.39 -2.14
C LEU A 186 7.79 -14.73 -2.58
N ALA A 187 7.01 -15.61 -3.22
CA ALA A 187 7.51 -16.87 -3.74
C ALA A 187 8.56 -16.65 -4.83
N THR A 188 8.32 -15.68 -5.70
CA THR A 188 9.25 -15.29 -6.78
C THR A 188 10.54 -14.72 -6.21
N LEU A 189 10.45 -13.79 -5.26
CA LEU A 189 11.61 -13.21 -4.56
C LEU A 189 12.45 -14.25 -3.79
N ARG A 190 11.91 -15.43 -3.50
CA ARG A 190 12.67 -16.52 -2.87
C ARG A 190 13.31 -17.46 -3.87
N GLY A 191 12.72 -17.58 -5.07
CA GLY A 191 13.25 -18.37 -6.16
C GLY A 191 14.41 -17.67 -6.87
N THR A 192 14.44 -16.34 -6.83
CA THR A 192 15.60 -15.55 -7.24
C THR A 192 16.66 -15.61 -6.14
N VAL A 193 17.69 -16.41 -6.34
CA VAL A 193 18.89 -16.39 -5.49
C VAL A 193 19.60 -15.06 -5.74
N PRO A 194 19.94 -14.27 -4.70
CA PRO A 194 20.67 -13.00 -4.85
C PRO A 194 22.10 -13.21 -5.37
#